data_AF-A0A2E4L115-F1
#
_entry.id   AF-A0A2E4L115-F1
#
_cell.length_a   1.000
_cell.length_b   1.000
_cell.length_c   1.000
_cell.angle_alpha   90.00
_cell.angle_beta   90.00
_cell.angle_gamma   90.00
#
_symmetry.space_group_name_H-M   'P 1'
#
loop_
_entity.id
_entity.type
_entity.pdbx_description
1 polymer ?
#
loop_
_entity_poly.entity_id
_entity_poly.type
_entity_poly.pdbx_seq_one_letter_code
_entity_poly.pdbx_strand_id
1 'polypeptide(L)'
;MAEDNQSSKTDRLSRHGLVMALWAPAIFVAAVLFHAGYLYAANWWFVGAFTALVLAFCAHIIVNVVSKTGFTEGEVALGSVILVCLTVVYLITILTAPNASVERLIIPVGLGLGALVVFVAVSMVISFGPRRAFEKFDIIRDNNLRKASHLTHRGGRR
;
A
#
# COMPACT_ATOMS: atom_id res chain seq x y z
N MET A 1 -17.70 -4.53 31.95
CA MET A 1 -16.52 -3.81 31.40
C MET A 1 -15.40 -4.74 30.90
N ALA A 2 -15.25 -5.97 31.38
CA ALA A 2 -14.22 -6.89 30.88
C ALA A 2 -14.59 -7.61 29.57
N GLU A 3 -15.86 -7.96 29.34
CA GLU A 3 -16.34 -8.64 28.11
C GLU A 3 -16.18 -7.79 26.85
N ASP A 4 -16.49 -6.49 26.93
CA ASP A 4 -16.37 -5.53 25.81
C ASP A 4 -14.91 -5.40 25.32
N ASN A 5 -13.95 -5.55 26.24
CA ASN A 5 -12.52 -5.50 25.94
C ASN A 5 -11.99 -6.83 25.34
N GLN A 6 -12.68 -7.95 25.57
CA GLN A 6 -12.31 -9.23 24.95
C GLN A 6 -12.83 -9.33 23.51
N SER A 7 -14.10 -8.96 23.27
CA SER A 7 -14.70 -8.94 21.92
C SER A 7 -13.90 -8.05 20.96
N SER A 8 -13.54 -6.84 21.39
CA SER A 8 -12.76 -5.92 20.57
C SER A 8 -11.34 -6.41 20.26
N LYS A 9 -10.70 -7.16 21.17
CA LYS A 9 -9.39 -7.78 20.92
C LYS A 9 -9.49 -8.94 19.93
N THR A 10 -10.51 -9.78 20.05
CA THR A 10 -10.74 -10.89 19.10
C THR A 10 -11.06 -10.36 17.71
N ASP A 11 -11.84 -9.28 17.59
CA ASP A 11 -12.16 -8.67 16.30
C ASP A 11 -10.92 -8.12 15.60
N ARG A 12 -10.04 -7.45 16.35
CA ARG A 12 -8.76 -6.95 15.83
C ARG A 12 -7.84 -8.09 15.37
N LEU A 13 -7.77 -9.17 16.14
CA LEU A 13 -6.95 -10.33 15.79
C LEU A 13 -7.50 -11.04 14.55
N SER A 14 -8.83 -11.19 14.46
CA SER A 14 -9.52 -11.76 13.30
C SER A 14 -9.26 -10.95 12.03
N ARG A 15 -9.39 -9.62 12.10
CA ARG A 15 -9.06 -8.73 10.98
C ARG A 15 -7.60 -8.92 10.55
N HIS A 16 -6.67 -8.88 11.50
CA HIS A 16 -5.25 -9.02 11.20
C HIS A 16 -4.93 -10.37 10.55
N GLY A 17 -5.46 -11.47 11.09
CA GLY A 17 -5.30 -12.81 10.53
C GLY A 17 -5.85 -12.89 9.11
N LEU A 18 -6.98 -12.24 8.83
CA LEU A 18 -7.58 -12.23 7.51
C LEU A 18 -6.78 -11.40 6.49
N VAL A 19 -6.23 -10.26 6.91
CA VAL A 19 -5.29 -9.47 6.09
C VAL A 19 -4.03 -10.30 5.78
N MET A 20 -3.49 -11.04 6.75
CA MET A 20 -2.33 -11.90 6.52
C MET A 20 -2.64 -13.09 5.59
N ALA A 21 -3.79 -13.74 5.79
CA ALA A 21 -4.27 -14.83 4.95
C ALA A 21 -4.53 -14.37 3.50
N LEU A 22 -4.81 -13.09 3.29
CA LEU A 22 -4.96 -12.48 1.97
C LEU A 22 -3.60 -12.17 1.32
N TRP A 23 -2.71 -11.48 2.04
CA TRP A 23 -1.44 -11.01 1.45
C TRP A 23 -0.41 -12.11 1.25
N ALA A 24 -0.30 -13.08 2.16
CA ALA A 24 0.67 -14.15 2.05
C ALA A 24 0.58 -14.94 0.73
N PRO A 25 -0.59 -15.50 0.33
CA PRO A 25 -0.71 -16.19 -0.94
C PRO A 25 -0.59 -15.24 -2.14
N ALA A 26 -1.09 -14.01 -2.04
CA ALA A 26 -0.99 -13.05 -3.13
C ALA A 26 0.48 -12.69 -3.45
N ILE A 27 1.30 -12.47 -2.42
CA ILE A 27 2.74 -12.21 -2.57
C ILE A 27 3.43 -13.43 -3.17
N PHE A 28 3.08 -14.64 -2.74
CA PHE A 28 3.63 -15.87 -3.31
C PHE A 28 3.29 -16.01 -4.80
N VAL A 29 2.02 -15.82 -5.17
CA VAL A 29 1.56 -15.85 -6.57
C VAL A 29 2.29 -14.78 -7.39
N ALA A 30 2.37 -13.54 -6.88
CA ALA A 30 3.10 -12.47 -7.55
C ALA A 30 4.58 -12.82 -7.78
N ALA A 31 5.25 -13.41 -6.78
CA ALA A 31 6.65 -13.83 -6.88
C ALA A 31 6.84 -14.94 -7.93
N VAL A 32 5.95 -15.94 -7.97
CA VAL A 32 5.98 -17.02 -8.97
C VAL A 32 5.77 -16.47 -10.38
N LEU A 33 4.79 -15.58 -10.56
CA LEU A 33 4.52 -14.93 -11.85
C LEU A 33 5.69 -14.05 -12.29
N PHE A 34 6.31 -13.33 -11.36
CA PHE A 34 7.49 -12.52 -11.65
C PHE A 34 8.68 -13.39 -12.08
N HIS A 35 8.91 -14.51 -11.39
CA HIS A 35 9.93 -15.49 -11.75
C HIS A 35 9.65 -16.12 -13.12
N ALA A 36 8.40 -16.46 -13.42
CA ALA A 36 7.98 -16.96 -14.73
C ALA A 36 8.22 -15.92 -15.84
N GLY A 37 7.93 -14.64 -15.60
CA GLY A 37 8.24 -13.55 -16.55
C GLY A 37 9.73 -13.44 -16.84
N TYR A 38 10.57 -13.69 -15.83
CA TYR A 38 12.02 -13.75 -15.98
C TYR A 38 12.51 -15.02 -16.70
N LEU A 39 11.90 -16.18 -16.47
CA LEU A 39 12.30 -17.43 -17.16
C LEU A 39 11.85 -17.45 -18.63
N TYR A 40 10.61 -17.10 -18.91
CA TYR A 40 9.99 -17.30 -20.23
C TYR A 40 10.08 -16.11 -21.19
N ALA A 41 10.68 -14.99 -20.78
CA ALA A 41 10.80 -13.79 -21.62
C ALA A 41 9.48 -13.25 -22.17
N ALA A 42 8.40 -13.46 -21.43
CA ALA A 42 7.07 -13.01 -21.81
C ALA A 42 6.51 -11.99 -20.81
N ASN A 43 6.14 -10.81 -21.33
CA ASN A 43 5.67 -9.67 -20.53
C ASN A 43 4.34 -9.94 -19.81
N TRP A 44 3.50 -10.84 -20.33
CA TRP A 44 2.19 -11.16 -19.75
C TRP A 44 2.29 -11.73 -18.33
N TRP A 45 3.38 -12.40 -17.99
CA TRP A 45 3.62 -12.89 -16.64
C TRP A 45 3.83 -11.75 -15.64
N PHE A 46 4.55 -10.68 -16.03
CA PHE A 46 4.67 -9.48 -15.20
C PHE A 46 3.32 -8.79 -15.00
N VAL A 47 2.52 -8.68 -16.07
CA VAL A 47 1.15 -8.14 -15.98
C VAL A 47 0.33 -8.96 -14.97
N GLY A 48 0.40 -10.29 -15.02
CA GLY A 48 -0.23 -11.17 -14.04
C GLY A 48 0.25 -10.92 -12.62
N ALA A 49 1.56 -10.77 -12.42
CA ALA A 49 2.15 -10.51 -11.10
C ALA A 49 1.61 -9.21 -10.48
N PHE A 50 1.63 -8.11 -11.23
CA PHE A 50 1.09 -6.83 -10.75
C PHE A 50 -0.43 -6.87 -10.58
N THR A 51 -1.15 -7.59 -11.45
CA THR A 51 -2.60 -7.79 -11.29
C THR A 51 -2.92 -8.51 -9.99
N ALA A 52 -2.15 -9.53 -9.61
CA ALA A 52 -2.32 -10.22 -8.33
C ALA A 52 -2.13 -9.28 -7.13
N LEU A 53 -1.13 -8.39 -7.17
CA LEU A 53 -0.91 -7.39 -6.13
C LEU A 53 -2.04 -6.36 -6.05
N VAL A 54 -2.54 -5.89 -7.20
CA VAL A 54 -3.69 -4.97 -7.26
C VAL A 54 -4.94 -5.63 -6.68
N LEU A 55 -5.23 -6.88 -7.05
CA LEU A 55 -6.37 -7.62 -6.50
C LEU A 55 -6.25 -7.84 -4.99
N ALA A 56 -5.05 -8.13 -4.48
CA ALA A 56 -4.80 -8.24 -3.05
C ALA A 56 -5.05 -6.90 -2.33
N PHE A 57 -4.62 -5.79 -2.93
CA PHE A 57 -4.90 -4.46 -2.40
C PHE A 57 -6.40 -4.15 -2.38
N CYS A 58 -7.12 -4.43 -3.47
CA CYS A 58 -8.59 -4.26 -3.53
C CYS A 58 -9.29 -5.13 -2.48
N ALA A 59 -8.89 -6.39 -2.33
CA ALA A 59 -9.42 -7.28 -1.31
C ALA A 59 -9.14 -6.75 0.11
N HIS A 60 -7.95 -6.17 0.37
CA HIS A 60 -7.66 -5.55 1.66
C HIS A 60 -8.60 -4.36 1.95
N ILE A 61 -8.94 -3.55 0.94
CA ILE A 61 -9.95 -2.50 1.09
C ILE A 61 -11.32 -3.11 1.45
N ILE A 62 -11.73 -4.20 0.79
CA ILE A 62 -13.00 -4.88 1.10
C ILE A 62 -13.01 -5.39 2.56
N VAL A 63 -11.91 -5.98 3.02
CA VAL A 63 -11.74 -6.42 4.41
C VAL A 63 -11.92 -5.27 5.38
N ASN A 64 -11.28 -4.14 5.08
CA ASN A 64 -11.40 -2.93 5.90
C ASN A 64 -12.85 -2.44 5.96
N VAL A 65 -13.56 -2.41 4.82
CA VAL A 65 -14.97 -2.04 4.75
C VAL A 65 -15.86 -3.01 5.55
N VAL A 66 -15.70 -4.32 5.38
CA VAL A 66 -16.51 -5.34 6.06
C VAL A 66 -16.28 -5.32 7.56
N SER A 67 -15.02 -5.16 8.00
CA SER A 67 -14.66 -5.03 9.40
C SER A 67 -14.95 -3.65 9.99
N LYS A 68 -15.43 -2.68 9.19
CA LYS A 68 -15.65 -1.27 9.59
C LYS A 68 -14.40 -0.63 10.19
N THR A 69 -13.25 -0.94 9.61
CA THR A 69 -11.93 -0.45 10.01
C THR A 69 -11.26 0.29 8.85
N GLY A 70 -10.22 1.06 9.14
CA GLY A 70 -9.33 1.64 8.13
C GLY A 70 -7.94 0.99 8.17
N PHE A 71 -7.08 1.43 7.26
CA PHE A 71 -5.66 1.12 7.34
C PHE A 71 -5.06 1.66 8.64
N THR A 72 -4.35 0.80 9.35
CA THR A 72 -3.56 1.16 10.52
C THR A 72 -2.28 1.88 10.13
N GLU A 73 -1.72 2.66 11.04
CA GLU A 73 -0.44 3.34 10.83
C GLU A 73 0.67 2.36 10.44
N GLY A 74 0.70 1.17 11.05
CA GLY A 74 1.66 0.12 10.72
C GLY A 74 1.49 -0.43 9.30
N GLU A 75 0.26 -0.61 8.82
CA GLU A 75 -0.02 -1.07 7.44
C GLU A 75 0.40 -0.01 6.42
N VAL A 76 0.13 1.27 6.69
CA VAL A 76 0.53 2.39 5.81
C VAL A 76 2.06 2.55 5.80
N ALA A 77 2.70 2.49 6.98
CA ALA A 77 4.15 2.55 7.11
C ALA A 77 4.82 1.38 6.37
N LEU A 78 4.32 0.16 6.55
CA LEU A 78 4.84 -1.01 5.84
C LEU A 78 4.69 -0.88 4.32
N GLY A 79 3.50 -0.50 3.85
CA GLY A 79 3.22 -0.33 2.41
C GLY A 79 4.11 0.74 1.77
N SER A 80 4.27 1.89 2.43
CA SER A 80 5.13 2.98 1.94
C SER A 80 6.61 2.61 1.94
N VAL A 81 7.12 1.97 3.00
CA VAL A 81 8.51 1.49 3.07
C VAL A 81 8.77 0.46 1.97
N ILE A 82 7.87 -0.51 1.77
CA ILE A 82 8.01 -1.50 0.69
C ILE A 82 8.05 -0.82 -0.68
N LEU A 83 7.14 0.14 -0.93
CA LEU A 83 7.09 0.85 -2.21
C LEU A 83 8.39 1.64 -2.48
N VAL A 84 8.91 2.34 -1.47
CA VAL A 84 10.19 3.08 -1.58
C VAL A 84 11.34 2.11 -1.83
N CYS A 85 11.44 1.03 -1.05
CA CYS A 85 12.48 0.01 -1.23
C CYS A 85 12.44 -0.60 -2.64
N LEU A 86 11.26 -0.97 -3.13
CA LEU A 86 11.09 -1.52 -4.49
C LEU A 86 11.50 -0.51 -5.57
N THR A 87 11.16 0.77 -5.37
CA THR A 87 11.57 1.84 -6.29
C THR A 87 13.07 2.02 -6.31
N VAL A 88 13.72 2.00 -5.14
CA VAL A 88 15.19 2.08 -5.03
C VAL A 88 15.85 0.88 -5.69
N VAL A 89 15.36 -0.35 -5.44
CA VAL A 89 15.87 -1.56 -6.09
C VAL A 89 15.72 -1.49 -7.61
N TYR A 90 14.59 -0.99 -8.10
CA TYR A 90 14.37 -0.77 -9.53
C TYR A 90 15.38 0.23 -10.12
N LEU A 91 15.62 1.36 -9.45
CA LEU A 91 16.63 2.33 -9.88
C LEU A 91 18.06 1.75 -9.87
N ILE A 92 18.44 1.02 -8.82
CA ILE A 92 19.74 0.33 -8.75
C ILE A 92 19.88 -0.69 -9.88
N THR A 93 18.81 -1.39 -10.23
CA THR A 93 18.80 -2.35 -11.33
C THR A 93 19.06 -1.65 -12.66
N ILE A 94 18.44 -0.49 -12.93
CA ILE A 94 18.70 0.30 -14.14
C ILE A 94 20.17 0.74 -14.22
N LEU A 95 20.78 1.10 -13.08
CA LEU A 95 22.14 1.65 -13.04
C LEU A 95 23.24 0.58 -13.07
N THR A 96 22.96 -0.65 -12.60
CA THR A 96 24.00 -1.68 -12.40
C THR A 96 23.83 -2.92 -13.25
N ALA A 97 22.64 -3.19 -13.79
CA ALA A 97 22.40 -4.40 -14.58
C ALA A 97 22.91 -4.27 -16.03
N PRO A 98 23.25 -5.39 -16.68
CA PRO A 98 23.55 -5.40 -18.11
C PRO A 98 22.39 -4.84 -18.96
N ASN A 99 22.70 -4.12 -20.04
CA ASN A 99 21.69 -3.49 -20.93
C ASN A 99 20.58 -4.45 -21.37
N ALA A 100 20.94 -5.69 -21.72
CA ALA A 100 19.97 -6.72 -22.12
C ALA A 100 18.92 -7.04 -21.04
N SER A 101 19.29 -6.97 -19.76
CA SER A 101 18.37 -7.15 -18.63
C SER A 101 17.52 -5.92 -18.40
N VAL A 102 18.12 -4.73 -18.53
CA VAL A 102 17.43 -3.44 -18.35
C VAL A 102 16.34 -3.27 -19.41
N GLU A 103 16.65 -3.42 -20.70
CA GLU A 103 15.68 -3.29 -21.79
C GLU A 103 14.44 -4.17 -21.59
N ARG A 104 14.64 -5.36 -21.02
CA ARG A 104 13.57 -6.32 -20.79
C ARG A 104 12.71 -6.00 -19.56
N LEU A 105 13.31 -5.46 -18.50
CA LEU A 105 12.62 -5.25 -17.22
C LEU A 105 12.07 -3.83 -17.05
N ILE A 106 12.66 -2.84 -17.73
CA ILE A 106 12.37 -1.42 -17.49
C ILE A 106 10.90 -1.07 -17.74
N ILE A 107 10.36 -1.45 -18.90
CA ILE A 107 8.97 -1.16 -19.25
C ILE A 107 7.98 -1.91 -18.33
N PRO A 108 8.01 -3.27 -18.22
CA PRO A 108 6.99 -3.98 -17.46
C PRO A 108 7.04 -3.68 -15.95
N VAL A 109 8.24 -3.56 -15.37
CA VAL A 109 8.37 -3.26 -13.93
C VAL A 109 8.06 -1.80 -13.65
N GLY A 110 8.54 -0.86 -14.48
CA GLY A 110 8.24 0.55 -14.34
C GLY A 110 6.74 0.85 -14.45
N LEU A 111 6.07 0.28 -15.46
CA LEU A 111 4.61 0.40 -15.61
C LEU A 111 3.86 -0.24 -14.45
N GLY A 112 4.30 -1.41 -13.98
CA GLY A 112 3.67 -2.10 -12.86
C GLY A 112 3.78 -1.31 -11.54
N LEU A 113 4.96 -0.77 -11.22
CA LEU A 113 5.15 0.11 -10.06
C LEU A 113 4.32 1.38 -10.19
N GLY A 114 4.31 2.00 -11.37
CA GLY A 114 3.47 3.17 -11.65
C GLY A 114 1.98 2.88 -11.46
N ALA A 115 1.50 1.72 -11.92
CA ALA A 115 0.12 1.29 -11.74
C ALA A 115 -0.24 1.11 -10.25
N LEU A 116 0.65 0.54 -9.43
CA LEU A 116 0.45 0.44 -7.98
C LEU A 116 0.29 1.81 -7.32
N VAL A 117 1.15 2.78 -7.68
CA VAL A 117 1.04 4.17 -7.20
C VAL A 117 -0.30 4.78 -7.59
N VAL A 118 -0.72 4.60 -8.85
CA VAL A 118 -2.01 5.11 -9.34
C VAL A 118 -3.18 4.49 -8.58
N PHE A 119 -3.18 3.18 -8.35
CA PHE A 119 -4.24 2.50 -7.58
C PHE A 119 -4.32 3.02 -6.15
N VAL A 120 -3.18 3.21 -5.48
CA VAL A 120 -3.14 3.80 -4.13
C VAL A 120 -3.67 5.22 -4.16
N ALA A 121 -3.22 6.06 -5.08
CA ALA A 121 -3.67 7.45 -5.20
C ALA A 121 -5.19 7.55 -5.46
N VAL A 122 -5.71 6.73 -6.39
CA VAL A 122 -7.15 6.65 -6.67
C VAL A 122 -7.92 6.21 -5.43
N SER A 123 -7.44 5.19 -4.70
CA SER A 123 -8.09 4.74 -3.47
C SER A 123 -8.14 5.83 -2.39
N MET A 124 -7.09 6.64 -2.27
CA MET A 124 -7.04 7.78 -1.35
C MET A 124 -8.04 8.87 -1.76
N VAL A 125 -8.10 9.20 -3.04
CA VAL A 125 -9.05 10.19 -3.57
C VAL A 125 -10.49 9.74 -3.35
N ILE A 126 -10.82 8.48 -3.59
CA ILE A 126 -12.17 7.92 -3.38
C ILE A 126 -12.51 7.93 -1.88
N SER A 127 -11.58 7.51 -1.02
CA SER A 127 -11.86 7.32 0.41
C SER A 127 -11.89 8.61 1.22
N PHE A 128 -11.04 9.59 0.87
CA PHE A 128 -10.87 10.82 1.65
C PHE A 128 -11.27 12.10 0.89
N GLY A 129 -11.45 12.03 -0.43
CA GLY A 129 -11.60 13.20 -1.29
C GLY A 129 -10.24 13.87 -1.57
N PRO A 130 -10.13 14.62 -2.68
CA PRO A 130 -8.84 15.18 -3.13
C PRO A 130 -8.24 16.18 -2.15
N ARG A 131 -9.05 16.88 -1.34
CA ARG A 131 -8.57 17.86 -0.35
C ARG A 131 -8.02 17.22 0.93
N ARG A 132 -8.72 16.23 1.51
CA ARG A 132 -8.29 15.59 2.77
C ARG A 132 -7.15 14.57 2.56
N ALA A 133 -6.94 14.11 1.33
CA ALA A 133 -5.81 13.24 1.00
C ALA A 133 -4.45 13.95 1.27
N PHE A 134 -4.33 15.24 0.94
CA PHE A 134 -3.12 16.03 1.22
C PHE A 134 -2.95 16.37 2.70
N GLU A 135 -4.05 16.55 3.44
CA GLU A 135 -4.01 16.81 4.89
C GLU A 135 -3.39 15.63 5.66
N LYS A 136 -3.48 14.40 5.15
CA LYS A 136 -2.83 13.22 5.75
C LYS A 136 -1.32 13.14 5.54
N PHE A 137 -0.77 13.87 4.57
CA PHE A 137 0.67 13.98 4.33
C PHE A 137 1.28 15.23 5.00
N ASP A 138 0.47 16.07 5.64
CA ASP A 138 0.93 17.27 6.35
C ASP A 138 1.53 16.92 7.72
N ILE A 139 2.74 16.36 7.68
CA ILE A 139 3.54 16.02 8.87
C ILE A 139 3.82 17.25 9.74
N ILE A 140 3.81 18.47 9.19
CA ILE A 140 4.09 19.69 9.96
C ILE A 140 2.99 19.96 10.99
N ARG A 141 1.74 19.57 10.69
CA ARG A 141 0.61 19.73 11.60
C ARG A 141 0.55 18.62 12.67
N ASP A 142 0.89 17.39 12.30
CA ASP A 142 0.82 16.22 13.19
C ASP A 142 2.09 16.00 14.05
N ASN A 143 3.26 16.49 13.63
CA ASN A 143 4.51 16.40 14.41
C ASN A 143 4.65 17.52 15.46
N ASN A 144 3.59 18.27 15.72
CA ASN A 144 3.59 19.29 16.75
C ASN A 144 3.15 18.69 18.09
N LEU A 145 4.13 18.27 18.91
CA LEU A 145 3.96 17.70 20.26
C LEU A 145 3.19 18.60 21.25
N ARG A 146 2.96 19.86 20.89
CA ARG A 146 2.30 20.83 21.75
C ARG A 146 0.79 20.56 21.75
N LYS A 147 0.23 20.14 22.89
CA LYS A 147 -1.22 19.89 23.13
C LYS A 147 -2.20 20.91 22.50
N ALA A 148 -1.78 22.15 22.29
CA ALA A 148 -2.56 23.21 21.65
C ALA A 148 -2.80 23.04 20.15
N SER A 149 -2.02 22.22 19.43
CA SER A 149 -2.17 21.94 17.99
C SER A 149 -3.44 21.16 17.65
N HIS A 150 -3.96 20.38 18.60
CA HIS A 150 -5.19 19.61 18.48
C HIS A 150 -6.46 20.40 18.85
N LEU A 151 -6.33 21.64 19.30
CA LEU A 151 -7.49 22.49 19.59
C LEU A 151 -8.12 22.91 18.27
N THR A 152 -9.44 22.72 18.15
CA THR A 152 -10.22 23.23 17.03
C THR A 152 -9.98 24.74 16.95
N HIS A 153 -9.39 25.19 15.84
CA HIS A 153 -9.15 26.60 15.61
C HIS A 153 -10.50 27.30 15.53
N ARG A 154 -11.00 27.82 16.65
CA ARG A 154 -12.09 28.79 16.65
C ARG A 154 -11.54 29.99 15.91
N GLY A 155 -11.93 30.12 14.63
CA GLY A 155 -11.65 31.30 13.84
C GLY A 155 -11.95 32.53 14.70
N GLY A 156 -10.91 33.30 14.99
CA GLY A 156 -11.03 34.52 15.75
C GLY A 156 -11.93 35.46 14.96
N ARG A 157 -13.18 35.58 15.40
CA ARG A 157 -14.04 36.70 15.03
C ARG A 157 -13.35 37.97 15.51
N ARG A 158 -12.95 38.80 14.55
CA ARG A 158 -12.99 40.25 14.74
C ARG A 158 -14.35 40.73 14.27
#